data_AF-A0A6P1AMC1-F1
#
_entry.id   AF-A0A6P1AMC1-F1
#
_cell.length_a   1.000
_cell.length_b   1.000
_cell.length_c   1.000
_cell.angle_alpha   90.00
_cell.angle_beta   90.00
_cell.angle_gamma   90.00
#
_symmetry.space_group_name_H-M   'P 1'
#
loop_
_entity.id
_entity.type
_entity.pdbx_description
1 polymer ?
#
loop_
_entity_poly.entity_id
_entity_poly.type
_entity_poly.pdbx_seq_one_letter_code
_entity_poly.pdbx_strand_id
1 'polypeptide(L)'
;MKTLNFTKEIAVIEFSLDELLIIKNSLLEVDKQITVNDFVAQVPKLSQDEAVQFAHLIGKIINCYPKSYKLTSADELIESVQSVDEGIILQIKYEALLGSRSILCALVHQMGVEISDFNLQIGFEKEQIHSLINSLNEDILGKMSKLRPEHFIFERSREIERELKLKPQYLSENCVQLEIKRTSEINFSTWKITFLLGSLENRKRWSIIQIRLSQMSAPFNYLSKSSFEYIAHERLASLIAYLELVISEVIEEEDLEKFTLITYHANYGLLFEIQVLSRWIKSPDEGNLKIRFRFYLNSQENTEDEQHIEIEDTATLKNVYAFISSVRSFLSELPTKINSG
;
A
#
# COMPACT_ATOMS: atom_id res chain seq x y z
N MET A 1 0.64 -9.12 26.28
CA MET A 1 0.38 -7.83 25.63
C MET A 1 -1.11 -7.60 25.60
N LYS A 2 -1.56 -6.38 25.90
CA LYS A 2 -2.98 -6.03 25.88
C LYS A 2 -3.19 -4.72 25.13
N THR A 3 -4.01 -4.77 24.09
CA THR A 3 -4.38 -3.59 23.31
C THR A 3 -5.48 -2.84 24.04
N LEU A 4 -5.24 -1.58 24.39
CA LEU A 4 -6.20 -0.75 25.12
C LEU A 4 -7.04 0.09 24.16
N ASN A 5 -6.41 0.68 23.15
CA ASN A 5 -7.07 1.47 22.12
C ASN A 5 -6.21 1.54 20.85
N PHE A 6 -6.79 1.92 19.72
CA PHE A 6 -6.03 2.22 18.50
C PHE A 6 -6.82 3.16 17.57
N THR A 7 -6.06 3.91 16.77
CA THR A 7 -6.52 4.63 15.57
C THR A 7 -5.82 4.03 14.34
N LYS A 8 -5.97 4.63 13.16
CA LYS A 8 -5.19 4.21 11.99
C LYS A 8 -3.68 4.49 12.14
N GLU A 9 -3.30 5.53 12.89
CA GLU A 9 -1.90 5.98 13.04
C GLU A 9 -1.22 5.48 14.30
N ILE A 10 -1.96 5.26 15.39
CA ILE A 10 -1.37 5.03 16.72
C ILE A 10 -2.12 3.90 17.42
N ALA A 11 -1.41 3.08 18.20
CA ALA A 11 -2.00 2.15 19.15
C ALA A 11 -1.58 2.49 20.59
N VAL A 12 -2.50 2.30 21.53
CA VAL A 12 -2.23 2.35 22.97
C VAL A 12 -2.20 0.93 23.48
N ILE A 13 -1.02 0.48 23.90
CA ILE A 13 -0.75 -0.92 24.21
C ILE A 13 -0.09 -1.01 25.57
N GLU A 14 -0.60 -1.91 26.41
CA GLU A 14 0.05 -2.34 27.64
C GLU A 14 0.98 -3.52 27.32
N PHE A 15 2.28 -3.28 27.45
CA PHE A 15 3.33 -4.28 27.30
C PHE A 15 3.83 -4.74 28.67
N SER A 16 4.11 -6.04 28.77
CA SER A 16 4.99 -6.56 29.82
C SER A 16 6.44 -6.16 29.55
N LEU A 17 7.29 -6.20 30.59
CA LEU A 17 8.72 -5.92 30.44
C LEU A 17 9.40 -6.91 29.49
N ASP A 18 9.02 -8.19 29.52
CA ASP A 18 9.58 -9.23 28.66
C ASP A 18 9.27 -8.95 27.18
N GLU A 19 8.04 -8.52 26.88
CA GLU A 19 7.66 -8.15 25.50
C GLU A 19 8.46 -6.95 24.99
N LEU A 20 8.68 -5.93 25.82
CA LEU A 20 9.52 -4.79 25.46
C LEU A 20 10.99 -5.19 25.29
N LEU A 21 11.50 -6.11 26.11
CA LEU A 21 12.85 -6.65 25.97
C LEU A 21 13.01 -7.44 24.68
N ILE A 22 12.03 -8.28 24.31
CA ILE A 22 12.01 -8.99 23.02
C ILE A 22 12.09 -7.99 21.88
N ILE A 23 11.23 -6.96 21.87
CA ILE A 23 11.21 -5.94 20.81
C ILE A 23 12.56 -5.23 20.75
N LYS A 24 13.05 -4.69 21.88
CA LYS A 24 14.34 -3.99 21.96
C LYS A 24 15.48 -4.85 21.39
N ASN A 25 15.63 -6.08 21.89
CA ASN A 25 16.75 -6.93 21.49
C ASN A 25 16.66 -7.32 20.02
N SER A 26 15.44 -7.58 19.53
CA SER A 26 15.21 -7.87 18.11
C SER A 26 15.57 -6.70 17.21
N LEU A 27 15.19 -5.47 17.58
CA LEU A 27 15.52 -4.26 16.83
C LEU A 27 17.04 -4.00 16.78
N LEU A 28 17.77 -4.25 17.88
CA LEU A 28 19.24 -4.10 17.91
C LEU A 28 19.97 -5.17 17.10
N GLU A 29 19.39 -6.36 16.96
CA GLU A 29 20.06 -7.45 16.27
C GLU A 29 20.11 -7.24 14.75
N VAL A 30 19.16 -6.48 14.22
CA VAL A 30 19.10 -6.11 12.81
C VAL A 30 20.36 -5.38 12.35
N ASP A 31 20.90 -4.48 13.17
CA ASP A 31 22.10 -3.70 12.84
C ASP A 31 23.34 -4.57 12.59
N LYS A 32 23.38 -5.76 13.19
CA LYS A 32 24.51 -6.68 13.10
C LYS A 32 24.39 -7.68 11.96
N GLN A 33 23.16 -7.95 11.50
CA GLN A 33 22.87 -9.16 10.70
C GLN A 33 22.26 -8.87 9.32
N ILE A 34 21.68 -7.69 9.11
CA ILE A 34 20.96 -7.37 7.87
C ILE A 34 21.66 -6.20 7.18
N THR A 35 21.92 -6.35 5.87
CA THR A 35 22.47 -5.23 5.08
C THR A 35 21.43 -4.13 4.92
N VAL A 36 21.85 -2.88 4.73
CA VAL A 36 20.92 -1.75 4.52
C VAL A 36 19.92 -2.03 3.39
N ASN A 37 20.37 -2.65 2.30
CA ASN A 37 19.51 -2.97 1.15
C ASN A 37 18.47 -4.05 1.50
N ASP A 38 18.89 -5.10 2.20
CA ASP A 38 17.98 -6.16 2.65
C ASP A 38 16.98 -5.62 3.69
N PHE A 39 17.41 -4.68 4.52
CA PHE A 39 16.55 -4.04 5.51
C PHE A 39 15.41 -3.27 4.85
N VAL A 40 15.71 -2.42 3.86
CA VAL A 40 14.71 -1.65 3.11
C VAL A 40 13.67 -2.57 2.44
N ALA A 41 14.10 -3.72 1.95
CA ALA A 41 13.21 -4.69 1.31
C ALA A 41 12.31 -5.44 2.31
N GLN A 42 12.80 -5.70 3.53
CA GLN A 42 12.13 -6.59 4.50
C GLN A 42 11.36 -5.83 5.60
N VAL A 43 11.75 -4.59 5.90
CA VAL A 43 11.21 -3.80 7.01
C VAL A 43 10.56 -2.53 6.46
N PRO A 44 9.27 -2.57 6.12
CA PRO A 44 8.59 -1.40 5.58
C PRO A 44 8.46 -0.32 6.64
N LYS A 45 8.54 0.95 6.20
CA LYS A 45 8.21 2.17 6.98
C LYS A 45 9.13 2.49 8.17
N LEU A 46 10.24 1.78 8.31
CA LEU A 46 11.29 2.09 9.29
C LEU A 46 12.61 2.05 8.54
N SER A 47 13.55 2.94 8.86
CA SER A 47 14.96 2.83 8.47
C SER A 47 15.76 2.08 9.55
N GLN A 48 16.96 1.61 9.19
CA GLN A 48 17.82 0.88 10.12
C GLN A 48 18.22 1.77 11.31
N ASP A 49 18.55 3.04 11.06
CA ASP A 49 18.87 4.01 12.11
C ASP A 49 17.67 4.27 13.03
N GLU A 50 16.47 4.42 12.47
CA GLU A 50 15.24 4.56 13.27
C GLU A 50 14.99 3.31 14.11
N ALA A 51 15.25 2.10 13.60
CA ALA A 51 15.14 0.86 14.35
C ALA A 51 16.06 0.83 15.58
N VAL A 52 17.33 1.20 15.40
CA VAL A 52 18.32 1.25 16.49
C VAL A 52 17.96 2.33 17.51
N GLN A 53 17.57 3.52 17.04
CA GLN A 53 17.11 4.59 17.92
C GLN A 53 15.88 4.18 18.72
N PHE A 54 14.93 3.50 18.06
CA PHE A 54 13.73 2.99 18.70
C PHE A 54 14.05 1.94 19.77
N ALA A 55 15.00 1.04 19.50
CA ALA A 55 15.47 0.07 20.49
C ALA A 55 16.10 0.75 21.71
N HIS A 56 16.93 1.78 21.51
CA HIS A 56 17.52 2.56 22.60
C HIS A 56 16.46 3.30 23.42
N LEU A 57 15.42 3.85 22.78
CA LEU A 57 14.29 4.48 23.45
C LEU A 57 13.55 3.46 24.35
N ILE A 58 13.22 2.28 23.82
CA ILE A 58 12.63 1.20 24.62
C ILE A 58 13.53 0.84 25.81
N GLY A 59 14.85 0.74 25.59
CA GLY A 59 15.82 0.49 26.66
C GLY A 59 15.80 1.54 27.77
N LYS A 60 15.69 2.84 27.43
CA LYS A 60 15.55 3.92 28.41
C LYS A 60 14.24 3.78 29.20
N ILE A 61 13.14 3.48 28.53
CA ILE A 61 11.82 3.28 29.15
C ILE A 61 11.87 2.14 30.17
N ILE A 62 12.42 0.99 29.79
CA ILE A 62 12.60 -0.18 30.68
C ILE A 62 13.45 0.20 31.90
N ASN A 63 14.58 0.89 31.70
CA ASN A 63 15.50 1.26 32.78
C ASN A 63 14.90 2.28 33.78
N CYS A 64 13.87 3.02 33.37
CA CYS A 64 13.17 3.94 34.24
C CYS A 64 12.03 3.27 35.04
N TYR A 65 11.58 2.08 34.67
CA TYR A 65 10.50 1.37 35.36
C TYR A 65 10.88 1.01 36.82
N PRO A 66 9.95 1.14 37.80
CA PRO A 66 8.54 1.54 37.69
C PRO A 66 8.31 3.06 37.69
N LYS A 67 9.37 3.88 37.69
CA LYS A 67 9.22 5.34 37.62
C LYS A 67 8.73 5.74 36.23
N SER A 68 8.23 6.97 36.12
CA SER A 68 7.80 7.53 34.84
C SER A 68 9.00 7.96 33.99
N TYR A 69 9.02 7.56 32.73
CA TYR A 69 9.90 8.13 31.71
C TYR A 69 9.26 9.41 31.15
N LYS A 70 10.07 10.47 30.95
CA LYS A 70 9.63 11.70 30.28
C LYS A 70 10.15 11.70 28.86
N LEU A 71 9.24 11.68 27.89
CA LEU A 71 9.58 11.78 26.47
C LEU A 71 10.24 13.13 26.16
N THR A 72 11.11 13.10 25.16
CA THR A 72 11.74 14.27 24.56
C THR A 72 11.19 14.51 23.17
N SER A 73 11.46 15.68 22.59
CA SER A 73 11.02 15.99 21.23
C SER A 73 11.62 15.09 20.14
N ALA A 74 12.69 14.34 20.45
CA ALA A 74 13.33 13.42 19.52
C ALA A 74 12.67 12.03 19.49
N ASP A 75 11.74 11.74 20.41
CA ASP A 75 11.14 10.42 20.57
C ASP A 75 9.92 10.24 19.64
N GLU A 76 10.09 10.45 18.33
CA GLU A 76 8.97 10.61 17.37
C GLU A 76 8.09 9.38 17.16
N LEU A 77 8.54 8.18 17.57
CA LEU A 77 7.82 6.91 17.39
C LEU A 77 6.90 6.54 18.56
N ILE A 78 7.03 7.23 19.71
CA ILE A 78 6.21 7.04 20.91
C ILE A 78 5.66 8.40 21.35
N GLU A 79 4.34 8.52 21.45
CA GLU A 79 3.68 9.79 21.82
C GLU A 79 3.45 9.93 23.33
N SER A 80 3.30 8.80 24.04
CA SER A 80 3.17 8.79 25.50
C SER A 80 3.66 7.49 26.12
N VAL A 81 4.14 7.59 27.36
CA VAL A 81 4.60 6.47 28.19
C VAL A 81 3.95 6.60 29.57
N GLN A 82 3.33 5.53 30.04
CA GLN A 82 2.76 5.44 31.37
C GLN A 82 3.14 4.12 32.01
N SER A 83 3.83 4.18 33.15
CA SER A 83 4.11 2.99 33.97
C SER A 83 2.85 2.58 34.71
N VAL A 84 2.57 1.27 34.75
CA VAL A 84 1.49 0.65 35.52
C VAL A 84 2.02 -0.53 36.32
N ASP A 85 1.21 -1.05 37.26
CA ASP A 85 1.66 -2.05 38.24
C ASP A 85 2.22 -3.33 37.59
N GLU A 86 1.70 -3.75 36.43
CA GLU A 86 2.08 -5.00 35.75
C GLU A 86 2.85 -4.78 34.44
N GLY A 87 3.19 -3.53 34.09
CA GLY A 87 3.85 -3.25 32.82
C GLY A 87 3.95 -1.77 32.45
N ILE A 88 4.05 -1.51 31.15
CA ILE A 88 4.21 -0.17 30.60
C ILE A 88 3.20 0.02 29.48
N ILE A 89 2.38 1.06 29.60
CA ILE A 89 1.48 1.51 28.54
C ILE A 89 2.26 2.45 27.63
N LEU A 90 2.31 2.11 26.34
CA LEU A 90 2.90 2.92 25.28
C LEU A 90 1.82 3.34 24.29
N GLN A 91 1.83 4.63 23.93
CA GLN A 91 1.14 5.12 22.75
C GLN A 91 2.15 5.19 21.60
N ILE A 92 2.07 4.23 20.70
CA ILE A 92 3.10 3.94 19.69
C ILE A 92 2.54 4.08 18.28
N LYS A 93 3.33 4.64 17.37
CA LYS A 93 2.95 4.81 15.96
C LYS A 93 2.89 3.48 15.21
N TYR A 94 2.03 3.42 14.19
CA TYR A 94 1.83 2.26 13.34
C TYR A 94 3.13 1.80 12.67
N GLU A 95 3.95 2.74 12.19
CA GLU A 95 5.22 2.47 11.53
C GLU A 95 6.18 1.73 12.45
N ALA A 96 6.28 2.14 13.72
CA ALA A 96 7.12 1.48 14.71
C ALA A 96 6.65 0.04 15.01
N LEU A 97 5.33 -0.16 15.11
CA LEU A 97 4.73 -1.48 15.30
C LEU A 97 4.96 -2.40 14.09
N LEU A 98 4.73 -1.88 12.88
CA LEU A 98 4.89 -2.63 11.64
C LEU A 98 6.36 -2.98 11.43
N GLY A 99 7.28 -2.05 11.66
CA GLY A 99 8.72 -2.27 11.60
C GLY A 99 9.17 -3.33 12.60
N SER A 100 8.76 -3.20 13.87
CA SER A 100 9.06 -4.18 14.92
C SER A 100 8.56 -5.58 14.56
N ARG A 101 7.30 -5.69 14.10
CA ARG A 101 6.73 -6.96 13.64
C ARG A 101 7.52 -7.54 12.48
N SER A 102 7.89 -6.72 11.50
CA SER A 102 8.60 -7.18 10.30
C SER A 102 9.99 -7.71 10.64
N ILE A 103 10.68 -7.04 11.56
CA ILE A 103 11.97 -7.48 12.12
C ILE A 103 11.81 -8.82 12.86
N LEU A 104 10.83 -8.93 13.76
CA LEU A 104 10.55 -10.19 14.46
C LEU A 104 10.27 -11.33 13.46
N CYS A 105 9.49 -11.07 12.41
CA CYS A 105 9.22 -12.04 11.36
C CYS A 105 10.48 -12.44 10.57
N ALA A 106 11.31 -11.49 10.16
CA ALA A 106 12.54 -11.74 9.40
C ALA A 106 13.49 -12.66 10.19
N LEU A 107 13.65 -12.36 11.48
CA LEU A 107 14.47 -13.12 12.41
C LEU A 107 13.94 -14.55 12.64
N VAL A 108 12.62 -14.71 12.80
CA VAL A 108 11.99 -16.01 13.02
C VAL A 108 11.97 -16.90 11.77
N HIS A 109 11.74 -16.32 10.60
CA HIS A 109 11.61 -17.05 9.33
C HIS A 109 12.93 -17.15 8.56
N GLN A 110 14.04 -16.71 9.16
CA GLN A 110 15.39 -16.98 8.67
C GLN A 110 15.64 -16.43 7.26
N MET A 111 15.07 -15.26 6.96
CA MET A 111 15.20 -14.61 5.65
C MET A 111 16.59 -13.97 5.52
N GLY A 112 17.64 -14.79 5.44
CA GLY A 112 19.01 -14.37 5.11
C GLY A 112 20.07 -14.48 6.21
N VAL A 113 19.77 -15.07 7.38
CA VAL A 113 20.72 -15.15 8.51
C VAL A 113 20.98 -16.61 8.93
N GLU A 114 22.24 -16.99 9.13
CA GLU A 114 22.62 -18.28 9.73
C GLU A 114 22.27 -18.34 11.23
N ILE A 115 21.49 -19.36 11.60
CA ILE A 115 20.63 -19.43 12.80
C ILE A 115 21.35 -19.73 14.13
N SER A 116 22.63 -20.08 14.12
CA SER A 116 23.21 -20.79 15.27
C SER A 116 23.19 -20.01 16.60
N ASP A 117 23.07 -18.67 16.56
CA ASP A 117 23.17 -17.83 17.77
C ASP A 117 21.90 -17.04 18.14
N PHE A 118 20.80 -17.15 17.39
CA PHE A 118 19.64 -16.25 17.57
C PHE A 118 18.97 -16.34 18.96
N ASN A 119 18.68 -17.56 19.42
CA ASN A 119 18.10 -17.78 20.76
C ASN A 119 19.10 -17.42 21.88
N LEU A 120 20.41 -17.55 21.61
CA LEU A 120 21.48 -17.18 22.54
C LEU A 120 21.64 -15.65 22.67
N GLN A 121 21.40 -14.90 21.59
CA GLN A 121 21.62 -13.45 21.53
C GLN A 121 20.42 -12.64 22.03
N ILE A 122 19.19 -13.06 21.72
CA ILE A 122 17.97 -12.36 22.15
C ILE A 122 17.56 -12.74 23.57
N GLY A 123 17.89 -13.97 24.01
CA GLY A 123 17.64 -14.45 25.36
C GLY A 123 16.20 -14.88 25.63
N PHE A 124 15.40 -15.15 24.58
CA PHE A 124 14.00 -15.54 24.67
C PHE A 124 13.70 -16.78 23.84
N GLU A 125 12.67 -17.54 24.24
CA GLU A 125 12.23 -18.74 23.54
C GLU A 125 11.48 -18.38 22.24
N LYS A 126 11.60 -19.23 21.22
CA LYS A 126 10.99 -18.99 19.90
C LYS A 126 9.47 -18.88 19.99
N GLU A 127 8.87 -19.64 20.90
CA GLU A 127 7.44 -19.63 21.20
C GLU A 127 6.97 -18.26 21.72
N GLN A 128 7.78 -17.59 22.55
CA GLN A 128 7.47 -16.25 23.07
C GLN A 128 7.48 -15.21 21.94
N ILE A 129 8.45 -15.29 21.04
CA ILE A 129 8.56 -14.40 19.87
C ILE A 129 7.37 -14.62 18.92
N HIS A 130 7.02 -15.88 18.63
CA HIS A 130 5.83 -16.20 17.82
C HIS A 130 4.54 -15.68 18.46
N SER A 131 4.38 -15.85 19.78
CA SER A 131 3.22 -15.32 20.49
C SER A 131 3.11 -13.80 20.32
N LEU A 132 4.22 -13.08 20.47
CA LEU A 132 4.25 -11.63 20.28
C LEU A 132 3.92 -11.23 18.84
N ILE A 133 4.48 -11.91 17.84
CA ILE A 133 4.17 -11.67 16.42
C ILE A 133 2.67 -11.85 16.16
N ASN A 134 2.07 -12.92 16.69
CA ASN A 134 0.65 -13.20 16.51
C ASN A 134 -0.21 -12.12 17.15
N SER A 135 0.09 -11.71 18.38
CA SER A 135 -0.63 -10.62 19.04
C SER A 135 -0.46 -9.28 18.29
N LEU A 136 0.74 -8.95 17.78
CA LEU A 136 0.93 -7.76 16.95
C LEU A 136 0.10 -7.81 15.66
N ASN A 137 0.00 -8.98 15.01
CA ASN A 137 -0.78 -9.16 13.79
C ASN A 137 -2.28 -9.11 14.03
N GLU A 138 -2.79 -9.97 14.90
CA GLU A 138 -4.23 -10.20 15.05
C GLU A 138 -4.90 -9.12 15.91
N ASP A 139 -4.23 -8.68 16.97
CA ASP A 139 -4.85 -7.77 17.93
C ASP A 139 -4.71 -6.30 17.56
N ILE A 140 -3.70 -5.95 16.75
CA ILE A 140 -3.27 -4.56 16.55
C ILE A 140 -3.18 -4.23 15.06
N LEU A 141 -2.15 -4.69 14.37
CA LEU A 141 -1.84 -4.29 12.99
C LEU A 141 -2.97 -4.64 12.03
N GLY A 142 -3.59 -5.82 12.17
CA GLY A 142 -4.72 -6.25 11.34
C GLY A 142 -6.02 -5.48 11.63
N LYS A 143 -6.15 -4.83 12.78
CA LYS A 143 -7.29 -3.94 13.09
C LYS A 143 -7.01 -2.51 12.64
N MET A 144 -5.80 -2.00 12.88
CA MET A 144 -5.36 -0.70 12.40
C MET A 144 -5.38 -0.64 10.87
N SER A 145 -4.93 -1.71 10.18
CA SER A 145 -4.95 -1.77 8.72
C SER A 145 -6.35 -1.62 8.14
N LYS A 146 -7.39 -2.09 8.85
CA LYS A 146 -8.79 -1.97 8.41
C LYS A 146 -9.33 -0.55 8.44
N LEU A 147 -8.62 0.37 9.11
CA LEU A 147 -8.95 1.79 9.17
C LEU A 147 -8.20 2.61 8.11
N ARG A 148 -7.35 1.97 7.28
CA ARG A 148 -6.49 2.65 6.32
C ARG A 148 -7.04 2.58 4.89
N PRO A 149 -6.76 3.59 4.04
CA PRO A 149 -7.20 3.63 2.64
C PRO A 149 -6.92 2.34 1.86
N GLU A 150 -5.75 1.73 2.07
CA GLU A 150 -5.33 0.47 1.44
C GLU A 150 -6.39 -0.62 1.59
N HIS A 151 -6.95 -0.76 2.80
CA HIS A 151 -7.93 -1.80 3.08
C HIS A 151 -9.27 -1.52 2.42
N PHE A 152 -9.75 -0.28 2.48
CA PHE A 152 -11.00 0.09 1.82
C PHE A 152 -10.90 -0.13 0.30
N ILE A 153 -9.78 0.26 -0.31
CA ILE A 153 -9.52 0.07 -1.74
C ILE A 153 -9.45 -1.42 -2.07
N PHE A 154 -8.78 -2.22 -1.25
CA PHE A 154 -8.71 -3.67 -1.42
C PHE A 154 -10.10 -4.33 -1.33
N GLU A 155 -10.90 -4.03 -0.30
CA GLU A 155 -12.23 -4.61 -0.18
C GLU A 155 -13.13 -4.20 -1.35
N ARG A 156 -13.10 -2.92 -1.75
CA ARG A 156 -13.89 -2.43 -2.88
C ARG A 156 -13.42 -3.01 -4.22
N SER A 157 -12.12 -3.20 -4.43
CA SER A 157 -11.63 -3.86 -5.65
C SER A 157 -12.07 -5.33 -5.71
N ARG A 158 -12.11 -6.02 -4.57
CA ARG A 158 -12.64 -7.39 -4.44
C ARG A 158 -14.14 -7.50 -4.66
N GLU A 159 -14.90 -6.47 -4.33
CA GLU A 159 -16.31 -6.36 -4.73
C GLU A 159 -16.43 -6.22 -6.25
N ILE A 160 -15.70 -5.29 -6.87
CA ILE A 160 -15.71 -5.07 -8.32
C ILE A 160 -15.31 -6.35 -9.06
N GLU A 161 -14.27 -7.05 -8.61
CA GLU A 161 -13.87 -8.34 -9.20
C GLU A 161 -14.98 -9.40 -9.13
N ARG A 162 -15.79 -9.41 -8.07
CA ARG A 162 -16.93 -10.33 -7.92
C ARG A 162 -18.08 -9.91 -8.82
N GLU A 163 -18.44 -8.62 -8.82
CA GLU A 163 -19.47 -8.02 -9.67
C GLU A 163 -19.20 -8.33 -11.15
N LEU A 164 -17.94 -8.18 -11.58
CA LEU A 164 -17.51 -8.34 -12.98
C LEU A 164 -16.97 -9.73 -13.30
N LYS A 165 -17.00 -10.67 -12.35
CA LYS A 165 -16.50 -12.05 -12.53
C LYS A 165 -15.06 -12.13 -13.08
N LEU A 166 -14.16 -11.31 -12.55
CA LEU A 166 -12.76 -11.20 -13.04
C LEU A 166 -11.82 -12.31 -12.55
N LYS A 167 -12.30 -13.21 -11.70
CA LYS A 167 -11.47 -14.34 -11.23
C LYS A 167 -11.16 -15.31 -12.37
N PRO A 168 -9.98 -15.93 -12.39
CA PRO A 168 -9.54 -16.85 -13.47
C PRO A 168 -10.48 -18.03 -13.70
N GLN A 169 -11.18 -18.46 -12.65
CA GLN A 169 -12.17 -19.53 -12.73
C GLN A 169 -13.35 -19.19 -13.64
N TYR A 170 -13.70 -17.89 -13.75
CA TYR A 170 -14.82 -17.39 -14.54
C TYR A 170 -14.44 -16.92 -15.93
N LEU A 171 -13.15 -16.74 -16.22
CA LEU A 171 -12.67 -16.23 -17.51
C LEU A 171 -12.33 -17.38 -18.48
N SER A 172 -12.70 -17.20 -19.75
CA SER A 172 -12.48 -18.19 -20.82
C SER A 172 -10.99 -18.37 -21.12
N GLU A 173 -10.57 -19.61 -21.43
CA GLU A 173 -9.22 -19.92 -21.95
C GLU A 173 -9.08 -19.57 -23.43
N ASN A 174 -10.19 -19.66 -24.15
CA ASN A 174 -10.23 -19.47 -25.58
C ASN A 174 -10.97 -18.17 -25.85
N CYS A 175 -10.22 -17.07 -25.97
CA CYS A 175 -10.74 -15.82 -26.50
C CYS A 175 -10.85 -15.92 -28.03
N VAL A 176 -11.62 -16.88 -28.54
CA VAL A 176 -11.82 -17.09 -29.99
C VAL A 176 -12.60 -15.93 -30.62
N GLN A 177 -13.16 -15.04 -29.79
CA GLN A 177 -14.01 -13.92 -30.18
C GLN A 177 -13.26 -12.62 -29.92
N LEU A 178 -12.92 -11.93 -31.02
CA LEU A 178 -12.49 -10.52 -31.18
C LEU A 178 -11.71 -9.91 -30.00
N GLU A 179 -10.43 -9.60 -30.26
CA GLU A 179 -9.61 -8.75 -29.40
C GLU A 179 -10.39 -7.48 -28.99
N ILE A 180 -10.72 -7.35 -27.71
CA ILE A 180 -11.45 -6.21 -27.17
C ILE A 180 -10.47 -5.06 -27.06
N LYS A 181 -10.71 -3.97 -27.79
CA LYS A 181 -9.94 -2.73 -27.69
C LYS A 181 -10.84 -1.61 -27.21
N ARG A 182 -10.45 -0.95 -26.12
CA ARG A 182 -11.15 0.19 -25.57
C ARG A 182 -10.20 1.34 -25.33
N THR A 183 -10.74 2.54 -25.52
CA THR A 183 -10.08 3.78 -25.14
C THR A 183 -10.81 4.34 -23.94
N SER A 184 -10.10 4.52 -22.84
CA SER A 184 -10.62 5.14 -21.62
C SER A 184 -9.85 6.42 -21.35
N GLU A 185 -10.56 7.52 -21.11
CA GLU A 185 -9.94 8.85 -21.06
C GLU A 185 -10.29 9.54 -19.76
N ILE A 186 -9.29 10.13 -19.12
CA ILE A 186 -9.49 11.08 -18.03
C ILE A 186 -9.05 12.46 -18.51
N ASN A 187 -10.02 13.38 -18.55
CA ASN A 187 -9.86 14.73 -19.03
C ASN A 187 -9.69 15.69 -17.84
N PHE A 188 -8.57 16.39 -17.84
CA PHE A 188 -8.26 17.48 -16.93
C PHE A 188 -8.54 18.84 -17.59
N SER A 189 -8.21 19.92 -16.88
CA SER A 189 -8.40 21.28 -17.39
C SER A 189 -7.44 21.58 -18.55
N THR A 190 -6.20 21.12 -18.44
CA THR A 190 -5.13 21.36 -19.43
C THR A 190 -4.73 20.08 -20.17
N TRP A 191 -4.80 18.94 -19.47
CA TRP A 191 -4.28 17.67 -19.96
C TRP A 191 -5.38 16.65 -20.23
N LYS A 192 -5.05 15.69 -21.09
CA LYS A 192 -5.84 14.49 -21.33
C LYS A 192 -4.92 13.28 -21.25
N ILE A 193 -5.28 12.33 -20.39
CA ILE A 193 -4.62 11.04 -20.33
C ILE A 193 -5.55 10.00 -20.96
N THR A 194 -4.99 9.23 -21.89
CA THR A 194 -5.69 8.18 -22.64
C THR A 194 -5.10 6.82 -22.30
N PHE A 195 -5.95 5.91 -21.83
CA PHE A 195 -5.66 4.51 -21.57
C PHE A 195 -6.19 3.70 -22.76
N LEU A 196 -5.27 3.11 -23.52
CA LEU A 196 -5.60 2.14 -24.56
C LEU A 196 -5.55 0.75 -23.96
N LEU A 197 -6.70 0.15 -23.76
CA LEU A 197 -6.89 -1.14 -23.12
C LEU A 197 -7.17 -2.22 -24.17
N GLY A 198 -6.51 -3.37 -24.04
CA GLY A 198 -6.64 -4.52 -24.94
C GLY A 198 -6.83 -5.83 -24.17
N SER A 199 -7.74 -6.70 -24.59
CA SER A 199 -7.79 -8.09 -24.07
C SER A 199 -6.64 -8.93 -24.65
N LEU A 200 -6.26 -9.97 -23.92
CA LEU A 200 -5.24 -10.93 -24.35
C LEU A 200 -5.86 -12.29 -24.60
N GLU A 201 -5.50 -12.92 -25.72
CA GLU A 201 -6.11 -14.16 -26.17
C GLU A 201 -5.94 -15.32 -25.17
N ASN A 202 -4.77 -15.40 -24.52
CA ASN A 202 -4.35 -16.54 -23.69
C ASN A 202 -4.00 -16.16 -22.24
N ARG A 203 -4.30 -14.94 -21.78
CA ARG A 203 -3.93 -14.49 -20.42
C ARG A 203 -5.13 -14.04 -19.61
N LYS A 204 -5.76 -15.00 -18.93
CA LYS A 204 -6.97 -14.79 -18.10
C LYS A 204 -6.91 -13.67 -17.07
N ARG A 205 -5.74 -13.24 -16.62
CA ARG A 205 -5.62 -12.22 -15.55
C ARG A 205 -5.10 -10.88 -16.04
N TRP A 206 -4.78 -10.78 -17.32
CA TRP A 206 -3.98 -9.68 -17.85
C TRP A 206 -4.63 -9.07 -19.08
N SER A 207 -4.60 -7.75 -19.12
CA SER A 207 -4.86 -6.93 -20.30
C SER A 207 -3.56 -6.30 -20.78
N ILE A 208 -3.58 -5.75 -21.99
CA ILE A 208 -2.58 -4.79 -22.45
C ILE A 208 -3.06 -3.39 -22.12
N ILE A 209 -2.13 -2.51 -21.74
CA ILE A 209 -2.34 -1.08 -21.56
C ILE A 209 -1.27 -0.29 -22.32
N GLN A 210 -1.66 0.82 -22.94
CA GLN A 210 -0.75 1.91 -23.28
C GLN A 210 -1.35 3.23 -22.80
N ILE A 211 -0.53 4.04 -22.13
CA ILE A 211 -0.92 5.34 -21.60
C ILE A 211 -0.37 6.42 -22.53
N ARG A 212 -1.21 7.38 -22.92
CA ARG A 212 -0.82 8.52 -23.75
C ARG A 212 -1.21 9.83 -23.08
N LEU A 213 -0.33 10.81 -23.16
CA LEU A 213 -0.56 12.17 -22.67
C LEU A 213 -0.68 13.14 -23.86
N SER A 214 -1.71 13.97 -23.83
CA SER A 214 -1.94 15.05 -24.78
C SER A 214 -2.43 16.31 -24.06
N GLN A 215 -2.24 17.48 -24.66
CA GLN A 215 -2.90 18.70 -24.22
C GLN A 215 -4.35 18.72 -24.71
N MET A 216 -5.26 19.26 -23.90
CA MET A 216 -6.67 19.45 -24.24
C MET A 216 -6.85 20.37 -25.46
N SER A 217 -5.97 21.36 -25.64
CA SER A 217 -5.97 22.27 -26.79
C SER A 217 -5.46 21.64 -28.09
N ALA A 218 -4.75 20.51 -28.01
CA ALA A 218 -4.16 19.81 -29.15
C ALA A 218 -4.29 18.27 -28.99
N PRO A 219 -5.51 17.72 -28.94
CA PRO A 219 -5.76 16.35 -28.50
C PRO A 219 -5.21 15.27 -29.45
N PHE A 220 -4.85 15.65 -30.68
CA PHE A 220 -4.27 14.74 -31.67
C PHE A 220 -2.73 14.72 -31.66
N ASN A 221 -2.09 15.66 -30.94
CA ASN A 221 -0.64 15.70 -30.77
C ASN A 221 -0.29 15.13 -29.39
N TYR A 222 0.04 13.85 -29.36
CA TYR A 222 0.54 13.22 -28.15
C TYR A 222 1.92 13.80 -27.82
N LEU A 223 2.03 14.36 -26.62
CA LEU A 223 3.32 14.81 -26.11
C LEU A 223 4.20 13.64 -25.75
N SER A 224 3.58 12.57 -25.24
CA SER A 224 4.28 11.35 -24.83
C SER A 224 3.35 10.15 -24.78
N LYS A 225 3.93 8.96 -24.86
CA LYS A 225 3.24 7.68 -24.76
C LYS A 225 4.15 6.67 -24.06
N SER A 226 3.56 5.81 -23.23
CA SER A 226 4.25 4.64 -22.71
C SER A 226 4.41 3.57 -23.80
N SER A 227 5.27 2.59 -23.54
CA SER A 227 5.22 1.29 -24.23
C SER A 227 3.90 0.56 -23.96
N PHE A 228 3.60 -0.46 -24.76
CA PHE A 228 2.51 -1.38 -24.47
C PHE A 228 2.95 -2.34 -23.37
N GLU A 229 2.20 -2.36 -22.28
CA GLU A 229 2.53 -3.09 -21.06
C GLU A 229 1.41 -4.04 -20.68
N TYR A 230 1.72 -5.07 -19.88
CA TYR A 230 0.67 -5.90 -19.30
C TYR A 230 0.14 -5.27 -18.00
N ILE A 231 -1.16 -5.34 -17.79
CA ILE A 231 -1.78 -4.90 -16.54
C ILE A 231 -2.75 -5.96 -16.05
N ALA A 232 -2.66 -6.30 -14.76
CA ALA A 232 -3.58 -7.27 -14.18
C ALA A 232 -4.98 -6.65 -14.02
N HIS A 233 -6.03 -7.44 -14.23
CA HIS A 233 -7.42 -6.96 -14.10
C HIS A 233 -7.71 -6.41 -12.69
N GLU A 234 -7.12 -7.01 -11.66
CA GLU A 234 -7.18 -6.53 -10.26
C GLU A 234 -6.64 -5.10 -10.10
N ARG A 235 -5.66 -4.69 -10.91
CA ARG A 235 -5.07 -3.34 -10.84
C ARG A 235 -6.00 -2.30 -11.43
N LEU A 236 -6.67 -2.63 -12.53
CA LEU A 236 -7.74 -1.80 -13.09
C LEU A 236 -8.95 -1.71 -12.15
N ALA A 237 -9.30 -2.81 -11.48
CA ALA A 237 -10.34 -2.81 -10.44
C ALA A 237 -9.95 -1.94 -9.23
N SER A 238 -8.70 -1.98 -8.77
CA SER A 238 -8.18 -1.11 -7.71
C SER A 238 -8.16 0.36 -8.11
N LEU A 239 -7.86 0.68 -9.38
CA LEU A 239 -7.96 2.04 -9.91
C LEU A 239 -9.40 2.58 -9.83
N ILE A 240 -10.38 1.77 -10.25
CA ILE A 240 -11.79 2.11 -10.12
C ILE A 240 -12.16 2.30 -8.64
N ALA A 241 -11.80 1.33 -7.79
CA ALA A 241 -12.09 1.36 -6.36
C ALA A 241 -11.54 2.62 -5.67
N TYR A 242 -10.28 2.97 -5.96
CA TYR A 242 -9.65 4.16 -5.40
C TYR A 242 -10.43 5.43 -5.74
N LEU A 243 -10.74 5.65 -7.03
CA LEU A 243 -11.48 6.83 -7.45
C LEU A 243 -12.91 6.84 -6.90
N GLU A 244 -13.62 5.71 -6.88
CA GLU A 244 -14.96 5.61 -6.28
C GLU A 244 -14.98 5.96 -4.79
N LEU A 245 -13.99 5.50 -4.02
CA LEU A 245 -13.89 5.77 -2.59
C LEU A 245 -13.49 7.21 -2.28
N VAL A 246 -12.64 7.83 -3.11
CA VAL A 246 -12.33 9.26 -3.01
C VAL A 246 -13.59 10.10 -3.23
N ILE A 247 -14.38 9.77 -4.25
CA ILE A 247 -15.61 10.51 -4.59
C ILE A 247 -16.70 10.29 -3.54
N SER A 248 -16.79 9.08 -2.97
CA SER A 248 -17.76 8.74 -1.92
C SER A 248 -17.35 9.23 -0.53
N GLU A 249 -16.28 10.00 -0.44
CA GLU A 249 -15.75 10.60 0.80
C GLU A 249 -15.37 9.59 1.89
N VAL A 250 -15.14 8.32 1.52
CA VAL A 250 -14.71 7.26 2.46
C VAL A 250 -13.25 7.44 2.88
N ILE A 251 -12.39 7.85 1.95
CA ILE A 251 -11.00 8.23 2.25
C ILE A 251 -11.02 9.64 2.83
N GLU A 252 -10.43 9.86 3.99
CA GLU A 252 -10.42 11.17 4.66
C GLU A 252 -9.50 12.17 3.93
N GLU A 253 -9.77 13.49 4.05
CA GLU A 253 -9.00 14.52 3.33
C GLU A 253 -7.50 14.47 3.69
N GLU A 254 -7.19 14.21 4.95
CA GLU A 254 -5.81 14.08 5.45
C GLU A 254 -5.06 12.86 4.89
N ASP A 255 -5.76 11.88 4.34
CA ASP A 255 -5.16 10.69 3.73
C ASP A 255 -4.94 10.86 2.23
N LEU A 256 -5.63 11.81 1.57
CA LEU A 256 -5.55 12.01 0.12
C LEU A 256 -4.10 12.32 -0.32
N GLU A 257 -3.45 13.30 0.32
CA GLU A 257 -2.06 13.65 0.01
C GLU A 257 -1.02 12.61 0.50
N LYS A 258 -1.40 11.70 1.39
CA LYS A 258 -0.48 10.66 1.90
C LYS A 258 -0.53 9.39 1.05
N PHE A 259 -1.70 9.07 0.51
CA PHE A 259 -1.93 7.83 -0.20
C PHE A 259 -1.71 8.00 -1.71
N THR A 260 -0.89 7.14 -2.29
CA THR A 260 -0.69 7.05 -3.74
C THR A 260 -1.05 5.64 -4.20
N LEU A 261 -1.98 5.52 -5.15
CA LEU A 261 -2.23 4.25 -5.78
C LEU A 261 -1.14 3.99 -6.83
N ILE A 262 -0.28 3.03 -6.53
CA ILE A 262 0.81 2.60 -7.41
C ILE A 262 0.39 1.35 -8.17
N THR A 263 0.50 1.40 -9.50
CA THR A 263 0.29 0.24 -10.38
C THR A 263 1.61 -0.18 -11.00
N TYR A 264 1.94 -1.46 -10.88
CA TYR A 264 3.17 -2.04 -11.38
C TYR A 264 2.91 -3.26 -12.27
N HIS A 265 3.88 -3.58 -13.11
CA HIS A 265 4.00 -4.84 -13.82
C HIS A 265 4.79 -5.84 -12.96
N ALA A 266 4.41 -7.12 -13.00
CA ALA A 266 5.05 -8.15 -12.18
C ALA A 266 6.55 -8.34 -12.47
N ASN A 267 7.01 -8.03 -13.70
CA ASN A 267 8.39 -8.26 -14.14
C ASN A 267 9.13 -6.99 -14.60
N TYR A 268 8.46 -5.84 -14.71
CA TYR A 268 9.01 -4.65 -15.39
C TYR A 268 8.87 -3.36 -14.54
N GLY A 269 8.53 -3.46 -13.25
CA GLY A 269 8.47 -2.27 -12.39
C GLY A 269 7.20 -1.43 -12.56
N LEU A 270 7.29 -0.13 -12.29
CA LEU A 270 6.14 0.77 -12.18
C LEU A 270 5.52 1.10 -13.54
N LEU A 271 4.18 1.09 -13.62
CA LEU A 271 3.43 1.48 -14.81
C LEU A 271 2.94 2.92 -14.70
N PHE A 272 2.21 3.20 -13.61
CA PHE A 272 1.73 4.54 -13.29
C PHE A 272 1.39 4.67 -11.81
N GLU A 273 1.39 5.91 -11.34
CA GLU A 273 0.92 6.33 -10.03
C GLU A 273 -0.22 7.31 -10.20
N ILE A 274 -1.23 7.21 -9.35
CA ILE A 274 -2.29 8.20 -9.24
C ILE A 274 -2.50 8.57 -7.78
N GLN A 275 -2.53 9.87 -7.53
CA GLN A 275 -2.73 10.46 -6.23
C GLN A 275 -3.72 11.61 -6.35
N VAL A 276 -4.81 11.56 -5.59
CA VAL A 276 -5.70 12.70 -5.41
C VAL A 276 -5.13 13.56 -4.30
N LEU A 277 -4.84 14.83 -4.58
CA LEU A 277 -4.24 15.76 -3.62
C LEU A 277 -5.31 16.48 -2.81
N SER A 278 -6.43 16.79 -3.45
CA SER A 278 -7.57 17.38 -2.77
C SER A 278 -8.83 17.12 -3.56
N ARG A 279 -9.97 17.20 -2.87
CA ARG A 279 -11.29 17.13 -3.49
C ARG A 279 -12.16 18.29 -3.08
N TRP A 280 -13.05 18.66 -3.97
CA TRP A 280 -14.12 19.60 -3.68
C TRP A 280 -15.41 19.08 -4.29
N ILE A 281 -16.31 18.60 -3.46
CA ILE A 281 -17.56 17.95 -3.86
C ILE A 281 -18.73 18.78 -3.33
N LYS A 282 -19.57 19.27 -4.24
CA LYS A 282 -20.80 19.98 -3.90
C LYS A 282 -22.02 19.07 -3.88
N SER A 283 -22.04 18.09 -4.78
CA SER A 283 -23.10 17.09 -4.91
C SER A 283 -22.53 15.83 -5.58
N PRO A 284 -23.25 14.70 -5.61
CA PRO A 284 -22.74 13.44 -6.16
C PRO A 284 -22.17 13.53 -7.58
N ASP A 285 -22.69 14.46 -8.41
CA ASP A 285 -22.27 14.66 -9.80
C ASP A 285 -21.55 16.00 -10.04
N GLU A 286 -21.44 16.87 -9.04
CA GLU A 286 -20.82 18.19 -9.14
C GLU A 286 -19.64 18.32 -8.17
N GLY A 287 -18.45 18.44 -8.73
CA GLY A 287 -17.23 18.60 -7.96
C GLY A 287 -15.99 18.50 -8.83
N ASN A 288 -14.83 18.63 -8.20
CA ASN A 288 -13.52 18.56 -8.82
C ASN A 288 -12.55 17.78 -7.93
N LEU A 289 -11.68 16.99 -8.56
CA LEU A 289 -10.55 16.35 -7.94
C LEU A 289 -9.26 16.97 -8.49
N LYS A 290 -8.36 17.38 -7.60
CA LYS A 290 -6.98 17.72 -7.98
C LYS A 290 -6.16 16.44 -7.96
N ILE A 291 -5.62 16.02 -9.09
CA ILE A 291 -4.97 14.72 -9.24
C ILE A 291 -3.54 14.94 -9.73
N ARG A 292 -2.59 14.32 -9.04
CA ARG A 292 -1.23 14.07 -9.51
C ARG A 292 -1.20 12.70 -10.17
N PHE A 293 -0.73 12.64 -11.40
CA PHE A 293 -0.58 11.40 -12.16
C PHE A 293 0.84 11.30 -12.70
N ARG A 294 1.48 10.16 -12.44
CA ARG A 294 2.79 9.82 -13.01
C ARG A 294 2.66 8.59 -13.88
N PHE A 295 3.26 8.59 -15.05
CA PHE A 295 3.44 7.35 -15.83
C PHE A 295 4.87 7.23 -16.33
N TYR A 296 5.30 5.99 -16.45
CA TYR A 296 6.68 5.64 -16.76
C TYR A 296 6.81 5.30 -18.24
N LEU A 297 7.81 5.87 -18.90
CA LEU A 297 7.98 5.76 -20.35
C LEU A 297 8.59 4.42 -20.77
N ASN A 298 9.51 3.91 -19.96
CA ASN A 298 10.19 2.63 -20.18
C ASN A 298 10.31 1.88 -18.85
N SER A 299 9.75 0.68 -18.80
CA SER A 299 9.74 -0.24 -17.66
C SER A 299 10.98 -1.18 -17.64
N GLN A 300 12.07 -0.78 -18.30
CA GLN A 300 13.25 -1.65 -18.46
C GLN A 300 14.26 -1.50 -17.32
N GLU A 301 14.23 -2.49 -16.42
CA GLU A 301 15.31 -3.09 -15.58
C GLU A 301 16.31 -2.22 -14.79
N ASN A 302 16.35 -0.89 -14.87
CA ASN A 302 17.23 -0.08 -14.03
C ASN A 302 16.45 0.97 -13.22
N THR A 303 16.33 0.70 -11.93
CA THR A 303 15.55 1.45 -10.92
C THR A 303 16.11 2.83 -10.55
N GLU A 304 17.25 3.25 -11.11
CA GLU A 304 17.93 4.47 -10.65
C GLU A 304 17.64 5.72 -11.48
N ASP A 305 17.07 5.60 -12.70
CA ASP A 305 16.68 6.74 -13.55
C ASP A 305 15.38 6.43 -14.33
N GLU A 306 14.31 6.09 -13.62
CA GLU A 306 13.00 5.86 -14.23
C GLU A 306 12.45 7.18 -14.84
N GLN A 307 12.61 7.31 -16.17
CA GLN A 307 12.01 8.41 -16.94
C GLN A 307 10.49 8.34 -16.83
N HIS A 308 9.92 9.25 -16.04
CA HIS A 308 8.50 9.40 -15.87
C HIS A 308 8.03 10.79 -16.32
N ILE A 309 6.74 10.88 -16.58
CA ILE A 309 6.05 12.13 -16.80
C ILE A 309 5.05 12.31 -15.68
N GLU A 310 5.20 13.40 -14.96
CA GLU A 310 4.28 13.84 -13.93
C GLU A 310 3.38 14.96 -14.47
N ILE A 311 2.08 14.85 -14.23
CA ILE A 311 1.15 15.96 -14.33
C ILE A 311 0.41 16.15 -13.02
N GLU A 312 0.09 17.40 -12.70
CA GLU A 312 -0.78 17.76 -11.59
C GLU A 312 -1.84 18.73 -12.12
N ASP A 313 -3.11 18.30 -12.16
CA ASP A 313 -4.19 19.08 -12.75
C ASP A 313 -5.56 18.68 -12.17
N THR A 314 -6.59 19.46 -12.49
CA THR A 314 -7.96 19.29 -11.99
C THR A 314 -8.83 18.56 -12.99
N ALA A 315 -9.52 17.51 -12.54
CA ALA A 315 -10.56 16.81 -13.28
C ALA A 315 -11.94 17.02 -12.62
N THR A 316 -12.97 17.27 -13.43
CA THR A 316 -14.36 17.34 -12.95
C THR A 316 -14.86 15.94 -12.58
N LEU A 317 -15.79 15.83 -11.62
CA LEU A 317 -16.41 14.53 -11.27
C LEU A 317 -17.03 13.84 -12.49
N LYS A 318 -17.68 14.60 -13.39
CA LYS A 318 -18.21 14.07 -14.64
C LYS A 318 -17.15 13.36 -15.48
N ASN A 319 -15.96 13.94 -15.61
CA ASN A 319 -14.86 13.33 -16.37
C ASN A 319 -14.32 12.08 -15.65
N VAL A 320 -14.22 12.11 -14.32
CA VAL A 320 -13.76 10.98 -13.52
C VAL A 320 -14.75 9.81 -13.59
N TYR A 321 -16.05 10.06 -13.48
CA TYR A 321 -17.07 9.02 -13.67
C TYR A 321 -17.08 8.44 -15.08
N ALA A 322 -16.93 9.27 -16.11
CA ALA A 322 -16.81 8.79 -17.48
C ALA A 322 -15.60 7.87 -17.66
N PHE A 323 -14.47 8.22 -17.05
CA PHE A 323 -13.27 7.38 -17.02
C PHE A 323 -13.53 6.05 -16.30
N ILE A 324 -14.03 6.09 -15.05
CA ILE A 324 -14.38 4.90 -14.26
C ILE A 324 -15.31 3.98 -15.05
N SER A 325 -16.39 4.53 -15.60
CA SER A 325 -17.38 3.78 -16.38
C SER A 325 -16.77 3.13 -17.62
N SER A 326 -15.87 3.84 -18.33
CA SER A 326 -15.17 3.30 -19.50
C SER A 326 -14.27 2.11 -19.14
N VAL A 327 -13.46 2.21 -18.08
CA VAL A 327 -12.61 1.11 -17.62
C VAL A 327 -13.46 -0.07 -17.13
N ARG A 328 -14.54 0.21 -16.38
CA ARG A 328 -15.48 -0.80 -15.88
C ARG A 328 -16.17 -1.54 -17.04
N SER A 329 -16.58 -0.82 -18.10
CA SER A 329 -17.16 -1.40 -19.32
C SER A 329 -16.17 -2.35 -19.99
N PHE A 330 -14.91 -1.93 -20.18
CA PHE A 330 -13.87 -2.79 -20.73
C PHE A 330 -13.72 -4.10 -19.92
N LEU A 331 -13.63 -4.00 -18.60
CA LEU A 331 -13.51 -5.18 -17.73
C LEU A 331 -14.74 -6.10 -17.81
N SER A 332 -15.94 -5.54 -17.96
CA SER A 332 -17.19 -6.30 -18.07
C SER A 332 -17.34 -7.08 -19.38
N GLU A 333 -16.65 -6.63 -20.43
CA GLU A 333 -16.68 -7.25 -21.77
C GLU A 333 -15.72 -8.43 -21.88
N LEU A 334 -14.82 -8.62 -20.89
CA LEU A 334 -13.85 -9.70 -20.91
C LEU A 334 -14.55 -11.07 -21.00
N PRO A 335 -14.06 -11.98 -21.87
CA PRO A 335 -14.76 -13.23 -22.14
C PRO A 335 -14.85 -14.10 -20.89
N THR A 336 -16.07 -14.38 -20.46
CA THR A 336 -16.36 -15.28 -19.36
C THR A 336 -16.66 -16.68 -19.88
N LYS A 337 -16.42 -17.71 -19.06
CA LYS A 337 -16.89 -19.06 -19.33
C LYS A 337 -18.40 -19.02 -19.38
N ILE A 338 -18.97 -19.31 -20.55
CA ILE A 338 -20.39 -19.59 -20.65
C ILE A 338 -20.61 -20.88 -19.84
N ASN A 339 -21.36 -20.79 -18.75
CA ASN A 339 -21.90 -21.99 -18.13
C ASN A 339 -22.89 -22.58 -19.14
N SER A 340 -22.42 -23.48 -20.00
CA SER A 340 -23.28 -24.40 -20.74
C SER A 340 -23.96 -25.27 -19.70
N GLY A 341 -25.19 -24.87 -19.34
CA GLY A 341 -26.08 -25.63 -18.47
C GLY A 341 -26.56 -26.92 -19.10
#